data_AF-D2SBH3-F1
#
_entry.id   AF-D2SBH3-F1
#
_cell.length_a   1.000
_cell.length_b   1.000
_cell.length_c   1.000
_cell.angle_alpha   90.00
_cell.angle_beta   90.00
_cell.angle_gamma   90.00
#
_symmetry.space_group_name_H-M   'P 1'
#
loop_
_entity.id
_entity.type
_entity.pdbx_description
1 polymer ?
#
loop_
_entity_poly.entity_id
_entity_poly.type
_entity_poly.pdbx_seq_one_letter_code
_entity_poly.pdbx_strand_id
1 'polypeptide(L)'
;MIRYQTPVKILRSDGEDETTTTEAKAFIGDQMYFPITTDVEEGDLVEYQLPNGKIRTVQLTKVAHNQSPFGGSRNLDHIAADFSVAVAPRPVTQAQVELPGLHPALPKDVIDLYAAGTYRQAVLEAFQAVETRVQTLTGRQDSGTPLMGAVFSAPLLDISRVQGRSAQDEQEGFKFLFMGSMLGIRNPRGHGSAVQDSPDEALEYLALASLLMRRLDLAEKRQQSPETP
;
A
#
# COMPACT_ATOMS: atom_id res chain seq x y z
N MET A 1 13.04 44.65 -18.58
CA MET A 1 13.44 44.30 -17.20
C MET A 1 12.41 43.34 -16.66
N ILE A 2 12.80 42.09 -16.40
CA ILE A 2 11.89 41.06 -15.86
C ILE A 2 11.62 41.42 -14.39
N ARG A 3 10.34 41.43 -13.99
CA ARG A 3 9.93 41.77 -12.62
C ARG A 3 9.47 40.50 -11.90
N TYR A 4 10.30 40.00 -10.99
CA TYR A 4 10.01 38.83 -10.15
C TYR A 4 9.09 39.22 -8.98
N GLN A 5 7.78 39.28 -9.23
CA GLN A 5 6.81 39.77 -8.23
C GLN A 5 5.94 38.66 -7.63
N THR A 6 5.91 37.48 -8.24
CA THR A 6 5.04 36.40 -7.77
C THR A 6 5.81 35.54 -6.77
N PRO A 7 5.34 35.42 -5.51
CA PRO A 7 5.92 34.48 -4.57
C PRO A 7 5.62 33.06 -5.03
N VAL A 8 6.66 32.22 -5.06
CA VAL A 8 6.56 30.82 -5.44
C VAL A 8 7.30 29.96 -4.42
N LYS A 9 6.81 28.73 -4.21
CA LYS A 9 7.50 27.72 -3.42
C LYS A 9 8.04 26.66 -4.36
N ILE A 10 9.33 26.38 -4.27
CA ILE A 10 10.02 25.34 -5.03
C ILE A 10 10.17 24.15 -4.08
N LEU A 11 9.72 22.97 -4.50
CA LEU A 11 9.80 21.72 -3.76
C LEU A 11 10.67 20.75 -4.55
N ARG A 12 11.74 20.27 -3.92
CA ARG A 12 12.65 19.24 -4.45
C ARG A 12 12.55 17.99 -3.57
N SER A 13 12.45 16.82 -4.19
CA SER A 13 12.41 15.52 -3.51
C SER A 13 13.73 14.80 -3.73
N ASP A 14 14.47 14.54 -2.65
CA ASP A 14 15.83 13.99 -2.72
C ASP A 14 15.87 12.44 -2.61
N GLY A 15 14.75 11.76 -2.90
CA GLY A 15 14.69 10.29 -2.99
C GLY A 15 14.64 9.53 -1.65
N GLU A 16 14.83 10.20 -0.51
CA GLU A 16 14.74 9.62 0.83
C GLU A 16 13.82 10.48 1.73
N ASP A 17 12.50 10.47 1.51
CA ASP A 17 11.44 11.11 2.33
C ASP A 17 11.61 12.60 2.75
N GLU A 18 12.72 13.25 2.42
CA GLU A 18 13.01 14.66 2.67
C GLU A 18 12.62 15.47 1.42
N THR A 19 11.69 16.39 1.63
CA THR A 19 11.30 17.38 0.62
C THR A 19 11.87 18.73 1.03
N THR A 20 12.85 19.21 0.28
CA THR A 20 13.42 20.54 0.50
C THR A 20 12.49 21.59 -0.10
N THR A 21 12.06 22.56 0.72
CA THR A 21 11.19 23.66 0.29
C THR A 21 11.96 24.97 0.27
N THR A 22 12.05 25.60 -0.90
CA THR A 22 12.73 26.87 -1.12
C THR A 22 11.72 27.94 -1.54
N GLU A 23 11.67 29.05 -0.81
CA GLU A 23 10.81 30.19 -1.20
C GLU A 23 11.57 31.14 -2.13
N ALA A 24 10.96 31.47 -3.27
CA ALA A 24 11.54 32.34 -4.27
C ALA A 24 10.51 33.32 -4.84
N LYS A 25 10.99 34.27 -5.66
CA LYS A 25 10.14 35.14 -6.46
C LYS A 25 10.38 34.85 -7.93
N ALA A 26 9.30 34.66 -8.68
CA ALA A 26 9.35 34.38 -10.11
C ALA A 26 8.45 35.34 -10.90
N PHE A 27 8.73 35.47 -12.19
CA PHE A 27 7.77 35.98 -13.17
C PHE A 27 7.17 34.78 -13.90
N ILE A 28 5.84 34.72 -13.96
CA ILE A 28 5.10 33.57 -14.50
C ILE A 28 4.41 34.04 -15.79
N GLY A 29 4.92 33.60 -16.95
CA GLY A 29 4.31 33.78 -18.26
C GLY A 29 4.16 32.44 -18.98
N ASP A 30 4.43 32.39 -20.29
CA ASP A 30 4.55 31.13 -21.05
C ASP A 30 5.74 30.28 -20.54
N GLN A 31 6.76 30.94 -20.01
CA GLN A 31 7.88 30.36 -19.26
C GLN A 31 7.95 31.00 -17.87
N MET A 32 8.53 30.30 -16.92
CA MET A 32 8.87 30.86 -15.62
C MET A 32 10.27 31.46 -15.65
N TYR A 33 10.41 32.67 -15.12
CA TYR A 33 11.69 33.34 -15.01
C TYR A 33 12.05 33.55 -13.55
N PHE A 34 13.27 33.16 -13.18
CA PHE A 34 13.83 33.31 -11.85
C PHE A 34 15.10 34.15 -11.87
N PRO A 35 15.46 34.81 -10.75
CA PRO A 35 16.80 35.36 -10.57
C PRO A 35 17.88 34.30 -10.81
N ILE A 36 19.00 34.68 -11.43
CA ILE A 36 20.12 33.76 -11.74
C ILE A 36 20.74 33.06 -10.51
N THR A 37 20.48 33.59 -9.31
CA THR A 37 20.93 33.05 -8.03
C THR A 37 19.94 32.08 -7.39
N THR A 38 18.80 31.80 -8.03
CA THR A 38 17.78 30.92 -7.47
C THR A 38 18.18 29.47 -7.68
N ASP A 39 18.10 28.67 -6.63
CA ASP A 39 18.29 27.22 -6.70
C ASP A 39 17.04 26.58 -7.30
N VAL A 40 17.10 26.27 -8.60
CA VAL A 40 16.06 25.59 -9.37
C VAL A 40 16.69 24.60 -10.33
N GLU A 41 16.12 23.40 -10.41
CA GLU A 41 16.59 22.30 -11.25
C GLU A 41 15.44 21.73 -12.09
N GLU A 42 15.79 20.98 -13.14
CA GLU A 42 14.81 20.23 -13.92
C GLU A 42 14.20 19.12 -13.04
N GLY A 43 12.88 19.06 -13.00
CA GLY A 43 12.12 18.15 -12.14
C GLY A 43 11.52 18.80 -10.90
N ASP A 44 11.99 19.99 -10.49
CA ASP A 44 11.46 20.72 -9.33
C ASP A 44 9.97 21.05 -9.49
N LEU A 45 9.23 20.95 -8.38
CA LEU A 45 7.83 21.35 -8.33
C LEU A 45 7.72 22.80 -7.85
N VAL A 46 6.95 23.62 -8.56
CA VAL A 46 6.76 25.03 -8.21
C VAL A 46 5.29 25.28 -7.91
N GLU A 47 5.00 25.71 -6.69
CA GLU A 47 3.67 26.14 -6.27
C GLU A 47 3.55 27.66 -6.29
N TYR A 48 2.47 28.15 -6.90
CA TYR A 48 2.14 29.56 -6.89
C TYR A 48 0.63 29.77 -6.80
N GLN A 49 0.23 30.91 -6.24
CA GLN A 49 -1.17 31.26 -6.10
C GLN A 49 -1.69 31.94 -7.36
N LEU A 50 -2.80 31.43 -7.91
CA LEU A 50 -3.51 32.03 -9.02
C LEU A 50 -4.34 33.23 -8.53
N PRO A 51 -4.72 34.17 -9.42
CA PRO A 51 -5.57 35.32 -9.07
C PRO A 51 -6.92 34.96 -8.45
N ASN A 52 -7.39 33.72 -8.65
CA ASN A 52 -8.62 33.18 -8.05
C ASN A 52 -8.42 32.59 -6.64
N GLY A 53 -7.24 32.75 -6.06
CA GLY A 53 -6.88 32.25 -4.73
C GLY A 53 -6.46 30.77 -4.68
N LYS A 54 -6.60 30.00 -5.78
CA LYS A 54 -6.20 28.59 -5.84
C LYS A 54 -4.69 28.46 -5.99
N ILE A 55 -4.10 27.45 -5.35
CA ILE A 55 -2.70 27.08 -5.55
C ILE A 55 -2.61 26.24 -6.82
N ARG A 56 -1.64 26.55 -7.68
CA ARG A 56 -1.28 25.75 -8.83
C ARG A 56 0.14 25.23 -8.65
N THR A 57 0.30 23.93 -8.79
CA THR A 57 1.58 23.25 -8.81
C THR A 57 1.97 22.99 -10.27
N VAL A 58 3.20 23.31 -10.63
CA VAL A 58 3.78 23.01 -11.95
C VAL A 58 5.10 22.28 -11.77
N GLN A 59 5.52 21.50 -12.76
CA GLN A 59 6.83 20.86 -12.73
C GLN A 59 7.73 21.54 -13.76
N LEU A 60 8.95 21.92 -13.35
CA LEU A 60 9.96 22.45 -14.25
C LEU A 60 10.47 21.30 -15.13
N THR A 61 10.28 21.44 -16.43
CA THR A 61 10.64 20.42 -17.44
C THR A 61 11.94 20.73 -18.15
N LYS A 62 12.35 22.00 -18.17
CA LYS A 62 13.60 22.44 -18.76
C LYS A 62 14.07 23.69 -18.04
N VAL A 63 15.33 23.76 -17.62
CA VAL A 63 15.89 24.90 -16.89
C VAL A 63 17.13 25.41 -17.60
N ALA A 64 17.07 26.64 -18.12
CA ALA A 64 18.16 27.29 -18.85
C ALA A 64 18.73 28.47 -18.06
N HIS A 65 20.02 28.42 -17.74
CA HIS A 65 20.76 29.52 -17.13
C HIS A 65 21.28 30.46 -18.22
N ASN A 66 20.64 31.61 -18.38
CA ASN A 66 21.04 32.59 -19.36
C ASN A 66 21.94 33.64 -18.70
N GLN A 67 23.23 33.60 -19.03
CA GLN A 67 24.23 34.58 -18.58
C GLN A 67 24.78 35.35 -19.79
N SER A 68 24.82 36.67 -19.69
CA SER A 68 25.33 37.50 -20.78
C SER A 68 26.87 37.42 -20.86
N PRO A 69 27.47 37.08 -22.02
CA PRO A 69 28.92 36.89 -22.15
C PRO A 69 29.73 38.19 -22.09
N PHE A 70 29.08 39.35 -22.14
CA PHE A 70 29.73 40.66 -22.04
C PHE A 70 29.32 41.35 -20.74
N GLY A 71 30.24 41.42 -19.78
CA GLY A 71 30.04 41.82 -18.38
C GLY A 71 29.61 43.27 -18.09
N GLY A 72 28.96 43.95 -19.04
CA GLY A 72 28.50 45.34 -18.91
C GLY A 72 27.04 45.52 -18.48
N SER A 73 26.22 44.47 -18.42
CA SER A 73 24.82 44.59 -18.00
C SER A 73 24.33 43.35 -17.26
N ARG A 74 24.59 43.30 -15.94
CA ARG A 74 24.03 42.30 -14.99
C ARG A 74 22.49 42.27 -14.93
N ASN A 75 21.80 43.16 -15.65
CA ASN A 75 20.34 43.29 -15.70
C ASN A 75 19.66 42.28 -16.63
N LEU A 76 20.41 41.42 -17.32
CA LEU A 76 19.87 40.44 -18.27
C LEU A 76 20.04 38.99 -17.83
N ASP A 77 20.79 38.72 -16.75
CA ASP A 77 21.00 37.34 -16.29
C ASP A 77 19.74 36.81 -15.59
N HIS A 78 19.25 35.68 -16.06
CA HIS A 78 18.03 35.06 -15.54
C HIS A 78 18.05 33.56 -15.81
N ILE A 79 17.26 32.84 -15.01
CA ILE A 79 16.91 31.45 -15.31
C ILE A 79 15.59 31.49 -16.05
N ALA A 80 15.52 30.85 -17.22
CA ALA A 80 14.28 30.60 -17.93
C ALA A 80 13.93 29.13 -17.80
N ALA A 81 12.74 28.82 -17.32
CA ALA A 81 12.27 27.47 -17.13
C ALA A 81 10.96 27.20 -17.87
N ASP A 82 10.95 26.16 -18.69
CA ASP A 82 9.73 25.59 -19.25
C ASP A 82 9.06 24.75 -18.17
N PHE A 83 7.75 24.88 -18.02
CA PHE A 83 7.00 24.13 -17.03
C PHE A 83 5.79 23.46 -17.68
N SER A 84 5.49 22.26 -17.20
CA SER A 84 4.20 21.63 -17.47
C SER A 84 3.32 21.74 -16.24
N VAL A 85 1.99 21.70 -16.43
CA VAL A 85 1.11 21.51 -15.28
C VAL A 85 1.52 20.20 -14.66
N ALA A 86 2.10 20.27 -13.46
CA ALA A 86 2.17 19.13 -12.59
C ALA A 86 0.71 18.81 -12.35
N VAL A 87 0.21 17.81 -13.08
CA VAL A 87 -0.90 17.05 -12.56
C VAL A 87 -0.38 16.66 -11.20
N ALA A 88 -0.84 17.36 -10.14
CA ALA A 88 -0.55 16.96 -8.78
C ALA A 88 -0.66 15.45 -8.81
N PRO A 89 0.33 14.67 -8.33
CA PRO A 89 0.15 13.25 -8.24
C PRO A 89 -1.23 13.12 -7.61
N ARG A 90 -2.20 12.58 -8.37
CA ARG A 90 -3.56 12.39 -7.85
C ARG A 90 -3.29 11.79 -6.49
N PRO A 91 -3.86 12.32 -5.38
CA PRO A 91 -3.68 11.68 -4.08
C PRO A 91 -3.90 10.23 -4.38
N VAL A 92 -2.82 9.43 -4.28
CA VAL A 92 -2.73 8.14 -4.95
C VAL A 92 -3.99 7.49 -4.50
N THR A 93 -4.97 7.36 -5.41
CA THR A 93 -6.31 6.94 -5.00
C THR A 93 -6.00 5.60 -4.41
N GLN A 94 -6.08 5.52 -3.07
CA GLN A 94 -5.44 4.48 -2.25
C GLN A 94 -5.51 3.26 -3.08
N ALA A 95 -4.33 2.80 -3.57
CA ALA A 95 -4.23 1.94 -4.74
C ALA A 95 -5.51 1.16 -4.81
N GLN A 96 -6.39 1.44 -5.79
CA GLN A 96 -7.63 0.67 -5.87
C GLN A 96 -7.15 -0.74 -6.08
N VAL A 97 -6.93 -1.44 -4.98
CA VAL A 97 -6.66 -2.84 -4.93
C VAL A 97 -8.08 -3.33 -5.12
N GLU A 98 -8.49 -3.32 -6.39
CA GLU A 98 -9.21 -4.48 -6.85
C GLU A 98 -8.34 -5.64 -6.37
N LEU A 99 -8.83 -6.32 -5.35
CA LEU A 99 -8.34 -7.58 -4.84
C LEU A 99 -9.13 -8.67 -5.60
N PRO A 100 -9.05 -8.78 -6.95
CA PRO A 100 -9.83 -9.78 -7.65
C PRO A 100 -9.33 -11.14 -7.18
N GLY A 101 -10.19 -11.85 -6.44
CA GLY A 101 -9.94 -13.23 -6.05
C GLY A 101 -9.57 -13.50 -4.59
N LEU A 102 -9.77 -12.56 -3.65
CA LEU A 102 -9.88 -12.99 -2.24
C LEU A 102 -11.06 -13.95 -2.06
N HIS A 103 -10.93 -14.85 -1.10
CA HIS A 103 -11.93 -15.87 -0.86
C HIS A 103 -13.26 -15.24 -0.39
N PRO A 104 -14.42 -15.61 -0.98
CA PRO A 104 -15.70 -14.94 -0.69
C PRO A 104 -16.22 -15.14 0.74
N ALA A 105 -15.69 -16.13 1.48
CA ALA A 105 -16.01 -16.31 2.90
C ALA A 105 -15.22 -15.39 3.84
N LEU A 106 -14.28 -14.58 3.34
CA LEU A 106 -13.73 -13.50 4.15
C LEU A 106 -14.80 -12.41 4.36
N PRO A 107 -14.86 -11.78 5.55
CA PRO A 107 -15.81 -10.70 5.80
C PRO A 107 -15.60 -9.56 4.80
N LYS A 108 -16.69 -8.93 4.35
CA LYS A 108 -16.62 -7.77 3.45
C LYS A 108 -15.87 -6.61 4.10
N ASP A 109 -16.08 -6.45 5.40
CA ASP A 109 -15.46 -5.42 6.23
C ASP A 109 -13.93 -5.49 6.21
N VAL A 110 -13.32 -6.65 5.95
CA VAL A 110 -11.85 -6.79 5.80
C VAL A 110 -11.33 -5.94 4.65
N ILE A 111 -12.06 -5.90 3.52
CA ILE A 111 -11.70 -5.09 2.35
C ILE A 111 -11.86 -3.61 2.71
N ASP A 112 -12.95 -3.25 3.39
CA ASP A 112 -13.20 -1.87 3.80
C ASP A 112 -12.14 -1.37 4.79
N LEU A 113 -11.71 -2.21 5.74
CA LEU A 113 -10.63 -1.90 6.69
C LEU A 113 -9.29 -1.72 5.99
N TYR A 114 -8.97 -2.58 5.03
CA TYR A 114 -7.76 -2.46 4.22
C TYR A 114 -7.79 -1.17 3.40
N ALA A 115 -8.89 -0.89 2.71
CA ALA A 115 -9.09 0.34 1.96
C ALA A 115 -9.02 1.59 2.86
N ALA A 116 -9.48 1.50 4.10
CA ALA A 116 -9.37 2.58 5.08
C ALA A 116 -7.96 2.77 5.67
N GLY A 117 -6.96 1.99 5.24
CA GLY A 117 -5.60 2.03 5.78
C GLY A 117 -5.46 1.42 7.17
N THR A 118 -6.49 0.72 7.66
CA THR A 118 -6.48 0.06 8.97
C THR A 118 -5.97 -1.37 8.84
N TYR A 119 -4.75 -1.51 8.31
CA TYR A 119 -4.15 -2.77 7.89
C TYR A 119 -4.09 -3.83 9.00
N ARG A 120 -3.62 -3.44 10.19
CA ARG A 120 -3.56 -4.32 11.37
C ARG A 120 -4.91 -4.96 11.69
N GLN A 121 -5.98 -4.18 11.60
CA GLN A 121 -7.32 -4.64 11.91
C GLN A 121 -7.85 -5.56 10.80
N ALA A 122 -7.62 -5.20 9.53
CA ALA A 122 -7.98 -6.05 8.39
C ALA A 122 -7.34 -7.44 8.51
N VAL A 123 -6.04 -7.51 8.84
CA VAL A 123 -5.33 -8.78 9.02
C VAL A 123 -5.88 -9.56 10.21
N LEU A 124 -6.10 -8.90 11.36
CA LEU A 124 -6.66 -9.54 12.54
C LEU A 124 -8.01 -10.20 12.24
N GLU A 125 -8.93 -9.46 11.62
CA GLU A 125 -10.27 -9.94 11.30
C GLU A 125 -10.27 -11.05 10.27
N ALA A 126 -9.38 -11.00 9.27
CA ALA A 126 -9.24 -12.07 8.29
C ALA A 126 -8.85 -13.40 8.95
N PHE A 127 -7.90 -13.41 9.88
CA PHE A 127 -7.50 -14.64 10.57
C PHE A 127 -8.50 -15.08 11.65
N GLN A 128 -9.24 -14.15 12.28
CA GLN A 128 -10.39 -14.50 13.11
C GLN A 128 -11.50 -15.19 12.31
N ALA A 129 -11.73 -14.76 11.06
CA ALA A 129 -12.67 -15.43 10.17
C ALA A 129 -12.20 -16.86 9.83
N VAL A 130 -10.91 -17.08 9.58
CA VAL A 130 -10.34 -18.42 9.36
C VAL A 130 -10.57 -19.31 10.59
N GLU A 131 -10.25 -18.82 11.78
CA GLU A 131 -10.49 -19.49 13.06
C GLU A 131 -11.96 -19.87 13.25
N THR A 132 -12.86 -18.90 13.06
CA THR A 132 -14.31 -19.07 13.18
C THR A 132 -14.83 -20.14 12.20
N ARG A 133 -14.32 -20.16 10.97
CA ARG A 133 -14.71 -21.16 9.98
C ARG A 133 -14.26 -22.57 10.40
N VAL A 134 -13.05 -22.72 10.93
CA VAL A 134 -12.57 -24.01 11.47
C VAL A 134 -13.45 -24.48 12.63
N GLN A 135 -13.81 -23.59 13.56
CA GLN A 135 -14.72 -23.91 14.66
C GLN A 135 -16.10 -24.36 14.13
N THR A 136 -16.64 -23.64 13.16
CA THR A 136 -17.95 -23.95 12.54
C THR A 136 -17.96 -25.33 11.88
N LEU A 137 -16.91 -25.67 11.12
CA LEU A 137 -16.81 -26.96 10.42
C LEU A 137 -16.54 -28.16 11.34
N THR A 138 -16.04 -27.92 12.55
CA THR A 138 -15.63 -28.99 13.48
C THR A 138 -16.47 -29.07 14.76
N GLY A 139 -17.27 -28.05 15.05
CA GLY A 139 -18.03 -27.92 16.31
C GLY A 139 -17.16 -27.69 17.55
N ARG A 140 -15.86 -27.45 17.39
CA ARG A 140 -14.93 -27.23 18.51
C ARG A 140 -15.04 -25.82 19.08
N GLN A 141 -14.78 -25.69 20.38
CA GLN A 141 -14.79 -24.42 21.11
C GLN A 141 -13.39 -23.91 21.48
N ASP A 142 -12.34 -24.68 21.17
CA ASP A 142 -10.96 -24.22 21.37
C ASP A 142 -10.65 -23.03 20.46
N SER A 143 -9.57 -22.30 20.77
CA SER A 143 -9.11 -21.16 19.96
C SER A 143 -7.61 -21.23 19.69
N GLY A 144 -7.17 -20.47 18.68
CA GLY A 144 -5.80 -20.22 18.32
C GLY A 144 -5.03 -21.48 17.92
N THR A 145 -3.76 -21.52 18.31
CA THR A 145 -2.84 -22.63 17.99
C THR A 145 -3.32 -24.00 18.50
N PRO A 146 -3.85 -24.14 19.73
CA PRO A 146 -4.43 -25.39 20.20
C PRO A 146 -5.55 -25.94 19.31
N LEU A 147 -6.48 -25.09 18.86
CA LEU A 147 -7.55 -25.47 17.94
C LEU A 147 -6.98 -26.06 16.65
N MET A 148 -6.08 -25.31 15.99
CA MET A 148 -5.51 -25.71 14.71
C MET A 148 -4.70 -27.02 14.83
N GLY A 149 -3.92 -27.15 15.90
CA GLY A 149 -3.18 -28.38 16.19
C GLY A 149 -4.10 -29.58 16.36
N ALA A 150 -5.17 -29.45 17.14
CA ALA A 150 -6.12 -30.53 17.37
C ALA A 150 -6.87 -30.92 16.09
N VAL A 151 -7.30 -29.94 15.29
CA VAL A 151 -8.09 -30.18 14.08
C VAL A 151 -7.28 -30.85 12.97
N PHE A 152 -6.00 -30.51 12.80
CA PHE A 152 -5.21 -30.96 11.65
C PHE A 152 -4.15 -32.04 11.95
N SER A 153 -3.88 -32.39 13.23
CA SER A 153 -2.91 -33.45 13.57
C SER A 153 -3.44 -34.88 13.38
N ALA A 154 -4.71 -35.11 13.72
CA ALA A 154 -5.45 -36.32 13.40
C ALA A 154 -6.71 -35.84 12.67
N PRO A 155 -6.60 -35.58 11.36
CA PRO A 155 -7.34 -34.49 10.75
C PRO A 155 -8.85 -34.73 10.79
N LEU A 156 -9.55 -33.91 11.57
CA LEU A 156 -11.01 -33.79 11.51
C LEU A 156 -11.43 -33.15 10.18
N LEU A 157 -10.52 -32.36 9.58
CA LEU A 157 -10.66 -31.74 8.27
C LEU A 157 -9.51 -32.18 7.36
N ASP A 158 -9.85 -32.92 6.30
CA ASP A 158 -8.93 -33.24 5.21
C ASP A 158 -8.87 -32.08 4.21
N ILE A 159 -7.73 -31.40 4.18
CA ILE A 159 -7.46 -30.21 3.36
C ILE A 159 -6.44 -30.48 2.24
N SER A 160 -6.05 -31.73 2.06
CA SER A 160 -5.09 -32.15 1.03
C SER A 160 -5.73 -32.09 -0.36
N ARG A 161 -4.95 -31.80 -1.39
CA ARG A 161 -5.38 -31.80 -2.80
C ARG A 161 -5.01 -33.10 -3.49
N VAL A 162 -3.90 -33.69 -3.08
CA VAL A 162 -3.37 -34.93 -3.64
C VAL A 162 -3.72 -36.11 -2.75
N GLN A 163 -3.50 -37.32 -3.25
CA GLN A 163 -3.70 -38.58 -2.51
C GLN A 163 -2.36 -39.25 -2.19
N GLY A 164 -2.41 -40.31 -1.37
CA GLY A 164 -1.24 -41.11 -1.01
C GLY A 164 -0.29 -40.41 -0.03
N ARG A 165 1.00 -40.75 -0.07
CA ARG A 165 1.99 -40.21 0.88
C ARG A 165 2.08 -38.69 0.82
N SER A 166 2.03 -38.10 -0.38
CA SER A 166 2.05 -36.65 -0.57
C SER A 166 0.87 -35.93 0.09
N ALA A 167 -0.27 -36.62 0.29
CA ALA A 167 -1.41 -36.05 1.00
C ALA A 167 -1.10 -35.88 2.50
N GLN A 168 -0.33 -36.79 3.09
CA GLN A 168 0.08 -36.73 4.49
C GLN A 168 1.05 -35.56 4.71
N ASP A 169 2.03 -35.43 3.81
CA ASP A 169 3.02 -34.35 3.87
C ASP A 169 2.35 -32.97 3.65
N GLU A 170 1.40 -32.88 2.70
CA GLU A 170 0.62 -31.67 2.46
C GLU A 170 -0.27 -31.31 3.66
N GLN A 171 -0.97 -32.29 4.24
CA GLN A 171 -1.80 -32.10 5.42
C GLN A 171 -0.96 -31.59 6.60
N GLU A 172 0.21 -32.18 6.83
CA GLU A 172 1.13 -31.75 7.87
C GLU A 172 1.71 -30.36 7.62
N GLY A 173 2.09 -30.05 6.38
CA GLY A 173 2.54 -28.71 6.02
C GLY A 173 1.47 -27.65 6.28
N PHE A 174 0.23 -27.89 5.87
CA PHE A 174 -0.86 -26.96 6.13
C PHE A 174 -1.25 -26.88 7.61
N LYS A 175 -1.16 -27.98 8.37
CA LYS A 175 -1.29 -27.92 9.84
C LYS A 175 -0.36 -26.84 10.42
N PHE A 176 0.91 -26.83 10.02
CA PHE A 176 1.87 -25.83 10.48
C PHE A 176 1.51 -24.42 9.99
N LEU A 177 1.02 -24.25 8.76
CA LEU A 177 0.56 -22.95 8.27
C LEU A 177 -0.62 -22.40 9.08
N PHE A 178 -1.62 -23.22 9.39
CA PHE A 178 -2.76 -22.82 10.23
C PHE A 178 -2.29 -22.47 11.65
N MET A 179 -1.48 -23.32 12.28
CA MET A 179 -0.94 -23.08 13.61
C MET A 179 -0.06 -21.82 13.68
N GLY A 180 0.84 -21.66 12.71
CA GLY A 180 1.74 -20.53 12.59
C GLY A 180 0.99 -19.23 12.33
N SER A 181 -0.07 -19.27 11.53
CA SER A 181 -0.93 -18.11 11.29
C SER A 181 -1.63 -17.63 12.57
N MET A 182 -2.08 -18.57 13.40
CA MET A 182 -2.65 -18.20 14.70
C MET A 182 -1.58 -17.62 15.63
N LEU A 183 -0.44 -18.30 15.77
CA LEU A 183 0.60 -17.95 16.74
C LEU A 183 1.37 -16.67 16.37
N GLY A 184 1.80 -16.55 15.13
CA GLY A 184 2.71 -15.50 14.66
C GLY A 184 2.01 -14.32 14.01
N ILE A 185 0.75 -14.45 13.59
CA ILE A 185 0.04 -13.39 12.85
C ILE A 185 -1.14 -12.87 13.67
N ARG A 186 -2.12 -13.73 13.96
CA ARG A 186 -3.37 -13.34 14.64
C ARG A 186 -3.13 -12.95 16.10
N ASN A 187 -2.40 -13.77 16.86
CA ASN A 187 -2.23 -13.57 18.30
C ASN A 187 -1.50 -12.26 18.66
N PRO A 188 -0.39 -11.87 18.01
CA PRO A 188 0.23 -10.58 18.26
C PRO A 188 -0.76 -9.43 18.07
N ARG A 189 -1.49 -9.42 16.94
CA ARG A 189 -2.47 -8.37 16.62
C ARG A 189 -3.67 -8.34 17.57
N GLY A 190 -4.05 -9.49 18.13
CA GLY A 190 -5.16 -9.63 19.07
C GLY A 190 -4.82 -9.31 20.53
N HIS A 191 -3.55 -9.46 20.95
CA HIS A 191 -3.12 -9.21 22.33
C HIS A 191 -2.63 -7.77 22.58
N GLY A 192 -2.93 -6.84 21.66
CA GLY A 192 -2.59 -5.42 21.83
C GLY A 192 -1.11 -5.10 21.62
N SER A 193 -0.37 -5.94 20.91
CA SER A 193 0.99 -5.58 20.51
C SER A 193 0.98 -4.43 19.50
N ALA A 194 1.99 -3.55 19.54
CA ALA A 194 2.14 -2.41 18.65
C ALA A 194 2.59 -2.80 17.23
N VAL A 195 2.11 -3.94 16.73
CA VAL A 195 2.37 -4.41 15.36
C VAL A 195 1.72 -3.43 14.40
N GLN A 196 2.54 -2.79 13.58
CA GLN A 196 2.11 -1.99 12.45
C GLN A 196 2.36 -2.80 11.19
N ASP A 197 1.32 -2.90 10.37
CA ASP A 197 1.41 -3.57 9.07
C ASP A 197 1.53 -2.53 7.98
N SER A 198 2.48 -2.74 7.08
CA SER A 198 2.51 -2.00 5.81
C SER A 198 1.34 -2.44 4.92
N PRO A 199 0.94 -1.62 3.93
CA PRO A 199 -0.10 -2.02 2.97
C PRO A 199 0.24 -3.33 2.25
N ASP A 200 1.51 -3.54 1.89
CA ASP A 200 1.97 -4.71 1.16
C ASP A 200 1.95 -5.97 2.04
N GLU A 201 2.49 -5.91 3.26
CA GLU A 201 2.44 -7.04 4.19
C GLU A 201 1.00 -7.43 4.53
N ALA A 202 0.12 -6.45 4.74
CA ALA A 202 -1.28 -6.73 4.98
C ALA A 202 -1.93 -7.43 3.79
N LEU A 203 -1.59 -7.06 2.56
CA LEU A 203 -2.08 -7.72 1.36
C LEU A 203 -1.64 -9.19 1.30
N GLU A 204 -0.38 -9.47 1.61
CA GLU A 204 0.18 -10.82 1.67
C GLU A 204 -0.50 -11.68 2.74
N TYR A 205 -0.77 -11.09 3.91
CA TYR A 205 -1.54 -11.74 4.96
C TYR A 205 -2.98 -12.04 4.56
N LEU A 206 -3.66 -11.12 3.88
CA LEU A 206 -5.00 -11.35 3.34
C LEU A 206 -5.01 -12.44 2.27
N ALA A 207 -3.98 -12.49 1.41
CA ALA A 207 -3.81 -13.55 0.43
C ALA A 207 -3.58 -14.92 1.10
N LEU A 208 -2.79 -14.97 2.18
CA LEU A 208 -2.60 -16.19 2.97
C LEU A 208 -3.91 -16.63 3.63
N ALA A 209 -4.65 -15.73 4.27
CA ALA A 209 -5.95 -16.06 4.86
C ALA A 209 -6.93 -16.59 3.81
N SER A 210 -6.95 -15.98 2.63
CA SER A 210 -7.74 -16.44 1.47
C SER A 210 -7.33 -17.85 1.01
N LEU A 211 -6.02 -18.14 0.94
CA LEU A 211 -5.51 -19.48 0.61
C LEU A 211 -5.99 -20.52 1.63
N LEU A 212 -5.90 -20.20 2.93
CA LEU A 212 -6.37 -21.10 3.99
C LEU A 212 -7.88 -21.35 3.90
N MET A 213 -8.68 -20.33 3.60
CA MET A 213 -10.12 -20.50 3.35
C MET A 213 -10.40 -21.45 2.18
N ARG A 214 -9.66 -21.32 1.07
CA ARG A 214 -9.78 -22.25 -0.08
C ARG A 214 -9.43 -23.69 0.27
N ARG A 215 -8.55 -23.89 1.25
CA ARG A 215 -8.24 -25.23 1.78
C ARG A 215 -9.42 -25.79 2.58
N LEU A 216 -10.07 -24.95 3.37
CA LEU A 216 -11.28 -25.33 4.10
C LEU A 216 -12.45 -25.69 3.17
N ASP A 217 -12.57 -25.05 2.00
CA ASP A 217 -13.57 -25.45 0.99
C ASP A 217 -13.42 -26.92 0.56
N LEU A 218 -12.18 -27.43 0.49
CA LEU A 218 -11.93 -28.82 0.11
C LEU A 218 -12.43 -29.77 1.20
N ALA A 219 -12.15 -29.45 2.46
CA ALA A 219 -12.62 -30.24 3.60
C ALA A 219 -14.14 -30.23 3.70
N GLU A 220 -14.76 -29.06 3.53
CA GLU A 220 -16.22 -28.91 3.56
C GLU A 220 -16.92 -29.71 2.45
N LYS A 221 -16.41 -29.64 1.20
CA LYS A 221 -16.95 -30.43 0.09
C LYS A 221 -16.88 -31.94 0.34
N ARG A 222 -15.81 -32.42 0.99
CA ARG A 222 -15.66 -33.84 1.35
C ARG A 222 -16.62 -34.26 2.45
N GLN A 223 -16.83 -33.43 3.46
CA GLN A 223 -17.82 -33.71 4.52
C GLN A 223 -19.25 -33.81 3.96
N GLN A 224 -19.56 -33.03 2.93
CA GLN A 224 -20.86 -33.04 2.26
C GLN A 224 -21.01 -34.20 1.26
N SER A 225 -19.91 -34.78 0.80
CA SER A 225 -19.87 -35.92 -0.12
C SER A 225 -19.18 -37.12 0.55
N PRO A 226 -19.78 -37.72 1.60
CA PRO A 226 -19.20 -38.91 2.20
C PRO A 226 -19.17 -40.01 1.13
N GLU A 227 -17.97 -40.45 0.75
CA GLU A 227 -17.80 -41.59 -0.14
C GLU A 227 -18.63 -42.75 0.41
N THR A 228 -19.60 -43.21 -0.40
CA THR A 228 -20.40 -44.39 -0.06
C THR A 228 -19.46 -45.60 -0.10
N PRO A 229 -19.40 -46.42 0.97
CA PRO A 229 -18.47 -47.54 1.06
C PRO A 229 -18.70 -48.61 0.00
#